data_AF-A0ABD7HY41-F1
#
_entry.id   AF-A0ABD7HY41-F1
#
_cell.length_a   1.000
_cell.length_b   1.000
_cell.length_c   1.000
_cell.angle_alpha   90.00
_cell.angle_beta   90.00
_cell.angle_gamma   90.00
#
_symmetry.space_group_name_H-M   'P 1'
#
loop_
_entity.id
_entity.type
_entity.pdbx_description
1 polymer ?
#
loop_
_entity_poly.entity_id
_entity_poly.type
_entity_poly.pdbx_seq_one_letter_code
_entity_poly.pdbx_strand_id
1 'polypeptide(L)'
;MTLDVATGNVTDGTPKAYDASMEASAIDAGTVIPPHVAINAAFVQSGKVATGINAWSLANQNGKSLYTIEFHDAQNKPISVVLDAKTGTVAK
;
A
#
# COMPACT_ATOMS: atom_id res chain seq x y z
N MET A 1 11.00 -7.70 10.62
CA MET A 1 11.14 -8.82 9.67
C MET A 1 10.96 -8.25 8.29
N THR A 2 11.77 -8.70 7.33
CA THR A 2 11.63 -8.28 5.93
C THR A 2 11.63 -9.53 5.05
N LEU A 3 10.66 -9.64 4.15
CA LEU A 3 10.59 -10.70 3.15
C LEU A 3 11.27 -10.24 1.86
N ASP A 4 12.25 -10.98 1.38
CA ASP A 4 12.73 -10.87 0.01
C ASP A 4 11.70 -11.53 -0.91
N VAL A 5 11.00 -10.71 -1.70
CA VAL A 5 9.94 -11.20 -2.61
C VAL A 5 10.46 -12.00 -3.80
N ALA A 6 11.75 -11.90 -4.13
CA ALA A 6 12.37 -12.64 -5.22
C ALA A 6 12.80 -14.05 -4.77
N THR A 7 13.32 -14.17 -3.55
CA THR A 7 13.86 -15.44 -3.03
C THR A 7 12.93 -16.14 -2.04
N GLY A 8 11.96 -15.43 -1.47
CA GLY A 8 11.11 -15.91 -0.38
C GLY A 8 11.80 -15.94 0.98
N ASN A 9 13.05 -15.48 1.07
CA ASN A 9 13.80 -15.48 2.32
C ASN A 9 13.32 -14.39 3.27
N VAL A 10 13.19 -14.72 4.55
CA VAL A 10 12.89 -13.76 5.61
C VAL A 10 14.19 -13.40 6.32
N THR A 11 14.50 -12.12 6.38
CA THR A 11 15.52 -11.63 7.31
C THR A 11 14.88 -11.38 8.67
N ASP A 12 15.50 -11.95 9.70
CA ASP A 12 15.01 -11.85 11.07
C ASP A 12 14.95 -10.39 11.52
N GLY A 13 13.85 -10.05 12.18
CA GLY A 13 13.75 -8.86 13.02
C GLY A 13 13.18 -9.28 14.36
N THR A 14 13.40 -8.48 15.41
CA THR A 14 12.91 -8.78 16.75
C THR A 14 11.39 -9.03 16.72
N PRO A 15 10.92 -10.24 17.07
CA PRO A 15 9.49 -10.50 17.18
C PRO A 15 8.89 -9.57 18.23
N LYS A 16 7.81 -8.88 17.87
CA LYS A 16 7.01 -8.14 18.85
C LYS A 16 6.04 -9.13 19.50
N ALA A 17 5.96 -9.11 20.83
CA ALA A 17 4.91 -9.87 21.54
C ALA A 17 3.53 -9.37 21.10
N TYR A 18 2.57 -10.28 21.02
CA TYR A 18 1.19 -9.93 20.68
C TYR A 18 0.61 -8.95 21.70
N ASP A 19 -0.08 -7.92 21.21
CA ASP A 19 -0.84 -6.99 22.03
C ASP A 19 -2.15 -6.56 21.32
N ALA A 20 -3.10 -6.00 22.07
CA ALA A 20 -4.43 -5.63 21.53
C ALA A 20 -4.39 -4.54 20.44
N SER A 21 -3.30 -3.76 20.33
CA SER A 21 -3.16 -2.79 19.24
C SER A 21 -2.95 -3.45 17.87
N MET A 22 -2.51 -4.71 17.85
CA MET A 22 -2.36 -5.49 16.62
C MET A 22 -3.72 -5.81 16.00
N GLU A 23 -4.76 -6.07 16.80
CA GLU A 23 -6.13 -6.26 16.30
C GLU A 23 -6.72 -4.94 15.76
N ALA A 24 -6.47 -3.82 16.47
CA ALA A 24 -6.94 -2.51 16.02
C ALA A 24 -6.29 -2.06 14.70
N SER A 25 -5.08 -2.55 14.40
CA SER A 25 -4.34 -2.26 13.16
C SER A 25 -4.43 -3.39 12.12
N ALA A 26 -5.15 -4.48 12.42
CA ALA A 26 -5.28 -5.61 11.53
C ALA A 26 -5.99 -5.21 10.23
N ILE A 27 -5.60 -5.88 9.15
CA ILE A 27 -6.23 -5.73 7.85
C ILE A 27 -6.78 -7.10 7.45
N ASP A 28 -8.08 -7.15 7.17
CA ASP A 28 -8.68 -8.33 6.56
C ASP A 28 -8.36 -8.35 5.06
N ALA A 29 -7.36 -9.15 4.70
CA ALA A 29 -6.88 -9.28 3.33
C ALA A 29 -7.97 -9.76 2.35
N GLY A 30 -9.02 -10.45 2.82
CA GLY A 30 -10.14 -10.89 1.99
C GLY A 30 -11.10 -9.76 1.60
N THR A 31 -10.97 -8.58 2.22
CA THR A 31 -11.88 -7.43 2.01
C THR A 31 -11.25 -6.29 1.21
N VAL A 32 -9.94 -6.32 1.00
CA VAL A 32 -9.22 -5.28 0.26
C VAL A 32 -8.95 -5.74 -1.18
N ILE A 33 -8.89 -4.78 -2.10
CA ILE A 33 -8.51 -5.07 -3.48
C ILE A 33 -7.03 -5.49 -3.55
N PRO A 34 -6.64 -6.36 -4.50
CA PRO A 34 -5.23 -6.71 -4.67
C PRO A 34 -4.36 -5.48 -5.01
N PRO A 35 -3.06 -5.45 -4.62
CA PRO A 35 -2.19 -4.30 -4.85
C PRO A 35 -2.12 -3.83 -6.30
N HIS A 36 -2.12 -4.75 -7.27
CA HIS A 36 -2.09 -4.38 -8.70
C HIS A 36 -3.33 -3.62 -9.16
N VAL A 37 -4.51 -3.91 -8.57
CA VAL A 37 -5.75 -3.17 -8.86
C VAL A 37 -5.67 -1.76 -8.27
N ALA A 38 -5.17 -1.63 -7.04
CA ALA A 38 -4.96 -0.34 -6.39
C ALA A 38 -3.95 0.54 -7.16
N ILE A 39 -2.84 -0.05 -7.61
CA ILE A 39 -1.82 0.64 -8.42
C ILE A 39 -2.44 1.15 -9.73
N ASN A 40 -3.22 0.33 -10.44
CA ASN A 40 -3.87 0.76 -11.69
C ASN A 40 -4.89 1.88 -11.45
N ALA A 41 -5.68 1.79 -10.38
CA ALA A 41 -6.62 2.85 -10.00
C ALA A 41 -5.86 4.16 -9.69
N ALA A 42 -4.77 4.08 -8.93
CA ALA A 42 -3.94 5.22 -8.58
C ALA A 42 -3.26 5.85 -9.82
N PHE A 43 -2.83 5.03 -10.79
CA PHE A 43 -2.31 5.51 -12.06
C PHE A 43 -3.34 6.36 -12.83
N VAL A 44 -4.60 5.91 -12.88
CA VAL A 44 -5.68 6.70 -13.48
C VAL A 44 -5.90 8.03 -12.74
N GLN A 45 -5.88 8.01 -11.41
CA GLN A 45 -6.05 9.21 -10.58
C GLN A 45 -4.88 10.19 -10.68
N SER A 46 -3.66 9.70 -10.99
CA SER A 46 -2.50 10.56 -11.27
C SER A 46 -2.63 11.39 -12.55
N GLY A 47 -3.71 11.23 -13.33
CA GLY A 47 -3.84 11.83 -14.67
C GLY A 47 -3.06 11.07 -15.74
N LYS A 48 -2.63 9.83 -15.44
CA LYS A 48 -1.85 8.97 -16.34
C LYS A 48 -0.48 9.57 -16.74
N VAL A 49 0.09 10.41 -15.89
CA VAL A 49 1.39 11.08 -16.14
C VAL A 49 2.57 10.36 -15.48
N ALA A 50 2.29 9.42 -14.58
CA ALA A 50 3.32 8.61 -13.94
C ALA A 50 4.04 7.73 -14.97
N THR A 51 5.36 7.66 -14.88
CA THR A 51 6.22 6.86 -15.75
C THR A 51 6.83 5.66 -15.02
N GLY A 52 6.75 5.64 -13.69
CA GLY A 52 7.20 4.51 -12.87
C GLY A 52 6.61 4.53 -11.46
N ILE A 53 6.66 3.37 -10.81
CA ILE A 53 6.24 3.17 -9.41
C ILE A 53 7.48 3.16 -8.54
N ASN A 54 7.48 3.97 -7.47
CA ASN A 54 8.52 3.97 -6.45
C ASN A 54 8.21 2.97 -5.33
N ALA A 55 6.99 3.02 -4.81
CA ALA A 55 6.56 2.20 -3.69
C ALA A 55 5.03 2.08 -3.62
N TRP A 56 4.56 1.09 -2.89
CA TRP A 56 3.18 1.03 -2.42
C TRP A 56 3.16 0.51 -0.99
N SER A 57 2.15 0.91 -0.22
CA SER A 57 1.92 0.39 1.13
C SER A 57 0.41 0.24 1.38
N LEU A 58 0.07 -0.65 2.31
CA LEU A 58 -1.28 -0.87 2.80
C LEU A 58 -1.23 -0.76 4.32
N ALA A 59 -2.06 0.10 4.90
CA ALA A 59 -2.13 0.29 6.34
C ALA A 59 -3.57 0.46 6.81
N ASN A 60 -3.88 -0.04 8.00
CA ASN A 60 -5.10 0.35 8.70
C ASN A 60 -4.83 1.63 9.50
N GLN A 61 -5.49 2.71 9.14
CA GLN A 61 -5.46 3.99 9.84
C GLN A 61 -6.83 4.26 10.45
N ASN A 62 -6.94 4.18 11.78
CA ASN A 62 -8.18 4.44 12.53
C ASN A 62 -9.38 3.62 12.03
N GLY A 63 -9.19 2.33 11.73
CA GLY A 63 -10.23 1.44 11.23
C GLY A 63 -10.46 1.51 9.71
N LYS A 64 -9.72 2.36 8.99
CA LYS A 64 -9.78 2.46 7.53
C LYS A 64 -8.53 1.85 6.91
N SER A 65 -8.70 0.80 6.12
CA SER A 65 -7.61 0.24 5.31
C SER A 65 -7.36 1.16 4.11
N LEU A 66 -6.14 1.67 3.99
CA LEU A 66 -5.74 2.63 2.95
C LEU A 66 -4.53 2.12 2.19
N TYR A 67 -4.59 2.21 0.87
CA TYR A 67 -3.41 2.09 0.02
C TYR A 67 -2.77 3.46 -0.18
N THR A 68 -1.45 3.54 -0.03
CA THR A 68 -0.65 4.69 -0.50
C THR A 68 0.23 4.21 -1.63
N ILE A 69 0.06 4.80 -2.82
CA ILE A 69 0.86 4.48 -4.00
C ILE A 69 1.72 5.69 -4.35
N GLU A 70 3.04 5.46 -4.44
CA GLU A 70 4.03 6.48 -4.76
C GLU A 70 4.58 6.22 -6.16
N PHE A 71 4.34 7.14 -7.07
CA PHE A 71 4.89 7.15 -8.42
C PHE A 71 5.94 8.25 -8.59
N HIS A 72 6.57 8.27 -9.75
CA HIS A 72 7.25 9.45 -10.28
C HIS A 72 6.80 9.75 -11.72
N ASP A 73 6.88 11.02 -12.12
CA ASP A 73 6.69 11.45 -13.51
C ASP A 73 8.00 11.44 -14.33
N ALA A 74 7.93 11.89 -15.58
CA ALA A 74 9.07 11.97 -16.48
C ALA A 74 10.21 12.89 -16.00
N GLN A 75 9.96 13.77 -15.03
CA GLN A 75 10.94 14.65 -14.39
C GLN A 75 11.41 14.10 -13.03
N ASN A 76 11.10 12.84 -12.72
CA ASN A 76 11.31 12.20 -11.41
C ASN A 76 10.60 12.92 -10.24
N LYS A 77 9.56 13.73 -10.52
CA LYS A 77 8.80 14.38 -9.47
C LYS A 77 7.87 13.36 -8.80
N PRO A 78 7.81 13.29 -7.47
CA PRO A 78 6.95 12.32 -6.77
C PRO A 78 5.47 12.64 -6.97
N ILE A 79 4.67 11.58 -7.13
CA ILE A 79 3.21 11.63 -7.16
C ILE A 79 2.68 10.61 -6.14
N SER A 80 2.04 11.10 -5.09
CA SER A 80 1.41 10.27 -4.06
C SER A 80 -0.09 10.22 -4.27
N VAL A 81 -0.67 9.01 -4.25
CA VAL A 81 -2.11 8.80 -4.32
C VAL A 81 -2.53 7.87 -3.18
N VAL A 82 -3.49 8.33 -2.37
CA VAL A 82 -4.09 7.54 -1.30
C VAL A 82 -5.47 7.06 -1.72
N LEU A 83 -5.71 5.75 -1.62
CA LEU A 83 -6.97 5.11 -1.99
C LEU A 83 -7.56 4.37 -0.79
N ASP A 84 -8.89 4.33 -0.72
CA ASP A 84 -9.60 3.37 0.11
C ASP A 84 -9.28 1.96 -0.39
N ALA A 85 -8.80 1.09 0.50
CA ALA A 85 -8.31 -0.22 0.10
C ALA A 85 -9.40 -1.21 -0.26
N LYS A 86 -10.66 -0.95 0.06
CA LYS A 86 -11.80 -1.81 -0.29
C LYS A 86 -12.39 -1.44 -1.64
N THR A 87 -12.39 -0.15 -1.99
CA THR A 87 -13.06 0.35 -3.20
C THR A 87 -12.10 0.79 -4.30
N GLY A 88 -10.84 1.09 -3.98
CA GLY A 88 -9.88 1.69 -4.92
C GLY A 88 -10.19 3.14 -5.29
N THR A 89 -11.10 3.81 -4.57
CA THR A 89 -11.42 5.22 -4.79
C THR A 89 -10.51 6.11 -3.96
N VAL A 90 -10.26 7.35 -4.41
CA VAL A 90 -9.44 8.31 -3.65
C VAL A 90 -9.99 8.50 -2.24
N ALA A 91 -9.16 8.23 -1.24
CA ALA A 91 -9.49 8.50 0.15
C ALA A 91 -9.32 10.00 0.41
N LYS A 92 -10.39 10.64 0.89
CA LYS A 92 -10.37 12.02 1.36
C LYS A 92 -10.06 12.08 2.85
#